data_AF-V5GHI4-F1
#
_entry.id   AF-V5GHI4-F1
#
_cell.length_a   1.000
_cell.length_b   1.000
_cell.length_c   1.000
_cell.angle_alpha   90.00
_cell.angle_beta   90.00
_cell.angle_gamma   90.00
#
_symmetry.space_group_name_H-M   'P 1'
#
loop_
_entity.id
_entity.type
_entity.pdbx_description
1 polymer ?
#
loop_
_entity_poly.entity_id
_entity_poly.type
_entity_poly.pdbx_seq_one_letter_code
_entity_poly.pdbx_strand_id
1 'polypeptide(L)'
;AELRVWKLPQRDLSNENKNPVEHLATTLELTILDDSDDPTYPLQCNKAGSLLRGGRGRVVSMFSDASGQVIGCHGTDMQIELFQFLSEDEARVRMRKRLKKERRKEKKNENMEIDQS
;
A
#
# COMPACT_ATOMS: atom_id res chain seq x y z
N ALA A 1 11.44 8.38 -5.58
CA ALA A 1 11.24 8.59 -4.12
C ALA A 1 10.11 7.67 -3.63
N GLU A 2 9.95 7.42 -2.33
CA GLU A 2 8.92 6.50 -1.79
C GLU A 2 7.92 7.29 -0.91
N LEU A 3 6.62 7.05 -1.08
CA LEU A 3 5.59 7.42 -0.12
C LEU A 3 5.26 6.20 0.74
N ARG A 4 5.34 6.32 2.06
CA ARG A 4 4.96 5.24 2.98
C ARG A 4 3.50 5.39 3.38
N VAL A 5 2.77 4.29 3.34
CA VAL A 5 1.35 4.22 3.70
C VAL A 5 1.24 3.54 5.05
N TRP A 6 0.51 4.16 5.96
CA TRP A 6 0.29 3.69 7.32
C TRP A 6 -1.20 3.48 7.57
N LYS A 7 -1.55 2.42 8.28
CA LYS A 7 -2.89 2.12 8.74
C LYS A 7 -2.97 2.47 10.23
N LEU A 8 -3.84 3.41 10.55
CA LEU A 8 -4.19 3.72 11.92
C LEU A 8 -5.38 2.81 12.30
N PRO A 9 -5.27 1.96 13.33
CA PRO A 9 -6.40 1.20 13.82
C PRO A 9 -7.43 2.17 14.39
N GLN A 10 -8.68 2.01 13.97
CA GLN A 10 -9.78 2.79 14.50
C GLN A 10 -10.04 2.35 15.94
N ARG A 11 -9.89 3.28 16.88
CA ARG A 11 -10.28 3.06 18.27
C ARG A 11 -11.81 3.12 18.31
N ASP A 12 -12.46 1.95 18.39
CA ASP A 12 -13.90 1.87 18.55
C ASP A 12 -14.29 2.42 19.93
N LEU A 13 -14.66 3.70 20.01
CA LEU A 13 -15.14 4.33 21.24
C LEU A 13 -16.48 3.74 21.74
N SER A 14 -17.15 2.93 20.92
CA SER A 14 -18.39 2.21 21.26
C SER A 14 -18.19 0.74 21.66
N ASN A 15 -16.98 0.19 21.53
CA ASN A 15 -16.66 -1.21 21.87
C ASN A 15 -15.84 -1.31 23.17
N GLU A 16 -16.37 -0.78 24.26
CA GLU A 16 -15.89 -1.11 25.62
C GLU A 16 -16.06 -2.61 25.97
N ASN A 17 -16.68 -3.41 25.09
CA ASN A 17 -17.02 -4.84 25.31
C ASN A 17 -16.30 -5.83 24.38
N LYS A 18 -15.16 -5.50 23.76
CA LYS A 18 -14.33 -6.57 23.15
C LYS A 18 -13.71 -7.39 24.28
N ASN A 19 -13.92 -8.70 24.24
CA ASN A 19 -13.33 -9.62 25.21
C ASN A 19 -11.81 -9.35 25.27
N PRO A 20 -11.21 -9.14 26.45
CA PRO A 20 -9.78 -8.80 26.59
C PRO A 20 -8.87 -9.77 25.84
N VAL A 21 -9.30 -11.01 25.62
CA VAL A 21 -8.58 -12.02 24.82
C VAL A 21 -8.49 -11.66 23.32
N GLU A 22 -9.54 -11.07 22.73
CA GLU A 22 -9.53 -10.67 21.31
C GLU A 22 -8.69 -9.42 21.08
N HIS A 23 -8.75 -8.46 22.01
CA HIS A 23 -7.86 -7.31 21.98
C HIS A 23 -6.41 -7.75 22.13
N LEU A 24 -6.13 -8.67 23.06
CA LEU A 24 -4.79 -9.20 23.27
C LEU A 24 -4.29 -10.01 22.07
N ALA A 25 -5.15 -10.80 21.41
CA ALA A 25 -4.79 -11.53 20.19
C ALA A 25 -4.49 -10.58 19.01
N THR A 26 -5.30 -9.53 18.85
CA THR A 26 -5.07 -8.50 17.83
C THR A 26 -3.77 -7.75 18.14
N THR A 27 -3.52 -7.39 19.40
CA THR A 27 -2.26 -6.77 19.83
C THR A 27 -1.07 -7.71 19.60
N LEU A 28 -1.15 -8.99 19.97
CA LEU A 28 -0.05 -9.96 19.78
C LEU A 28 0.27 -10.19 18.30
N GLU A 29 -0.75 -10.32 17.46
CA GLU A 29 -0.57 -10.49 16.01
C GLU A 29 0.07 -9.23 15.38
N LEU A 30 -0.17 -8.05 15.98
CA LEU A 30 0.46 -6.79 15.61
C LEU A 30 1.90 -6.66 16.15
N THR A 31 2.19 -7.09 17.38
CA THR A 31 3.54 -7.00 18.00
C THR A 31 4.56 -7.93 17.32
N ILE A 32 4.12 -9.02 16.68
CA ILE A 32 5.00 -9.95 15.98
C ILE A 32 5.59 -9.35 14.68
N LEU A 33 5.05 -8.22 14.19
CA LEU A 33 5.47 -7.61 12.91
C LEU A 33 6.45 -6.43 13.05
N ASP A 34 6.60 -5.84 14.23
CA ASP A 34 7.59 -4.77 14.51
C ASP A 34 7.98 -4.79 16.01
N ASP A 35 9.25 -5.10 16.30
CA ASP A 35 9.81 -5.32 17.65
C ASP A 35 9.98 -4.00 18.45
N SER A 36 9.39 -2.90 17.97
CA SER A 36 9.63 -1.53 18.45
C SER A 36 8.38 -0.75 18.88
N ASP A 37 7.17 -1.27 18.66
CA ASP A 37 5.93 -0.61 19.05
C ASP A 37 5.56 -0.93 20.51
N ASP A 38 5.67 0.08 21.39
CA ASP A 38 5.16 0.01 22.76
C ASP A 38 3.63 -0.19 22.73
N PRO A 39 3.10 -1.35 23.15
CA PRO A 39 1.67 -1.64 23.10
C PRO A 39 0.84 -0.73 24.00
N THR A 40 1.50 0.03 24.89
CA THR A 40 0.88 0.97 25.82
C THR A 40 0.62 2.33 25.18
N TYR A 41 1.19 2.62 24.00
CA TYR A 41 0.99 3.92 23.36
C TYR A 41 -0.43 4.04 22.81
N PRO A 42 -1.14 5.16 23.07
CA PRO A 42 -2.54 5.29 22.69
C PRO A 42 -2.76 5.31 21.17
N LEU A 43 -1.77 5.72 20.39
CA LEU A 43 -1.82 5.71 18.93
C LEU A 43 -0.89 4.63 18.40
N GLN A 44 -1.47 3.64 17.75
CA GLN A 44 -0.73 2.59 17.06
C GLN A 44 -0.73 2.90 15.56
N CYS A 45 0.38 2.66 14.84
CA CYS A 45 0.48 2.95 13.41
C CYS A 45 1.19 1.81 12.69
N ASN A 46 0.46 1.04 11.88
CA ASN A 46 1.04 -0.11 11.19
C ASN A 46 1.40 0.26 9.75
N LYS A 47 2.59 -0.12 9.29
CA LYS A 47 2.96 0.09 7.88
C LYS A 47 2.05 -0.76 6.99
N ALA A 48 1.22 -0.10 6.18
CA ALA A 48 0.31 -0.76 5.25
C ALA A 48 0.97 -1.05 3.90
N GLY A 49 2.00 -0.30 3.54
CA GLY A 49 2.73 -0.49 2.30
C GLY A 49 3.48 0.76 1.86
N SER A 50 3.79 0.82 0.57
CA SER A 50 4.40 2.00 -0.02
C SER A 50 4.04 2.20 -1.49
N LEU A 51 4.11 3.46 -1.92
CA LEU A 51 3.91 3.90 -3.29
C LEU A 51 5.25 4.43 -3.81
N LEU A 52 5.75 3.80 -4.87
CA LEU A 52 6.94 4.27 -5.56
C LEU A 52 6.57 5.41 -6.49
N ARG A 53 7.20 6.56 -6.27
CA ARG A 53 7.09 7.73 -7.14
C ARG A 53 8.13 7.66 -8.26
N GLY A 54 7.69 8.02 -9.46
CA GLY A 54 8.58 8.35 -10.58
C GLY A 54 9.28 9.69 -10.38
N GLY A 55 8.64 10.61 -9.64
CA GLY A 55 9.18 11.91 -9.31
C GLY A 55 10.47 11.86 -8.48
N ARG A 56 11.31 12.89 -8.67
CA ARG A 56 12.60 13.06 -7.99
C ARG A 56 12.50 14.14 -6.91
N GLY A 57 13.29 13.96 -5.85
CA GLY A 57 13.32 14.91 -4.74
C GLY A 57 12.18 14.72 -3.75
N ARG A 58 11.90 15.78 -3.00
CA ARG A 58 10.99 15.76 -1.85
C ARG A 58 9.56 16.09 -2.28
N VAL A 59 8.58 15.45 -1.66
CA VAL A 59 7.15 15.83 -1.77
C VAL A 59 6.93 17.18 -1.09
N VAL A 60 6.30 18.12 -1.76
CA VAL A 60 5.96 19.44 -1.20
C VAL A 60 4.54 19.43 -0.64
N SER A 61 3.58 18.90 -1.40
CA SER A 61 2.22 18.72 -0.91
C SER A 61 1.51 17.52 -1.53
N MET A 62 0.40 17.13 -0.90
CA MET A 62 -0.44 16.02 -1.29
C MET A 62 -1.90 16.38 -1.02
N PHE A 63 -2.80 15.99 -1.92
CA PHE A 63 -4.23 16.27 -1.85
C PHE A 63 -5.02 15.06 -2.33
N SER A 64 -6.16 14.78 -1.70
CA SER A 64 -7.13 13.83 -2.23
C SER A 64 -8.23 14.55 -2.99
N ASP A 65 -8.83 13.86 -3.95
CA ASP A 65 -10.08 14.32 -4.54
C ASP A 65 -11.24 14.22 -3.52
N ALA A 66 -12.42 14.75 -3.89
CA ALA A 66 -13.59 14.76 -3.01
C ALA A 66 -14.09 13.35 -2.65
N SER A 67 -13.85 12.35 -3.51
CA SER A 67 -14.22 10.95 -3.22
C SER A 67 -13.20 10.20 -2.36
N GLY A 68 -11.99 10.75 -2.20
CA GLY A 68 -10.86 10.08 -1.56
C GLY A 68 -10.27 8.92 -2.37
N GLN A 69 -10.75 8.68 -3.61
CA GLN A 69 -10.27 7.59 -4.46
C GLN A 69 -8.99 7.94 -5.21
N VAL A 70 -8.67 9.22 -5.37
CA VAL A 70 -7.46 9.67 -6.05
C VAL A 70 -6.67 10.57 -5.12
N ILE A 71 -5.39 10.25 -4.98
CA ILE A 71 -4.42 11.09 -4.28
C ILE A 71 -3.41 11.65 -5.27
N GLY A 72 -3.30 12.97 -5.29
CA GLY A 72 -2.32 13.70 -6.06
C GLY A 72 -1.20 14.21 -5.18
N CYS A 73 0.04 14.15 -5.64
CA CYS A 73 1.17 14.79 -4.98
C CYS A 73 2.06 15.50 -6.00
N HIS A 74 2.72 16.57 -5.54
CA HIS A 74 3.76 17.25 -6.29
C HIS A 74 4.98 17.49 -5.39
N GLY A 75 6.14 17.62 -6.02
CA GLY A 75 7.41 17.78 -5.33
C GLY A 75 8.16 19.04 -5.73
N THR A 76 9.46 19.01 -5.48
CA THR A 76 10.42 20.00 -5.98
C THR A 76 10.73 19.82 -7.46
N ASP A 77 10.19 18.78 -8.09
CA ASP A 77 10.27 18.53 -9.52
C ASP A 77 9.05 19.09 -10.27
N MET A 78 9.13 19.11 -11.60
CA MET A 78 8.07 19.62 -12.48
C MET A 78 7.02 18.55 -12.79
N GLN A 79 6.77 17.61 -11.87
CA GLN A 79 5.85 16.49 -12.06
C GLN A 79 4.72 16.51 -11.02
N ILE A 80 3.51 16.25 -11.50
CA ILE A 80 2.35 15.93 -10.67
C ILE A 80 2.05 14.46 -10.88
N GLU A 81 1.95 13.72 -9.79
CA GLU A 81 1.65 12.28 -9.82
C GLU A 81 0.28 12.04 -9.19
N LEU A 82 -0.53 11.23 -9.85
CA LEU A 82 -1.86 10.84 -9.39
C LEU A 82 -1.88 9.32 -9.14
N PHE A 83 -2.29 8.92 -7.94
CA PHE A 83 -2.47 7.54 -7.56
C PHE A 83 -3.95 7.29 -7.30
N GLN A 84 -4.51 6.27 -7.95
CA GLN A 84 -5.89 5.86 -7.76
C GLN A 84 -5.93 4.65 -6.82
N PHE A 85 -6.69 4.78 -5.73
CA PHE A 85 -7.12 3.67 -4.92
C PHE A 85 -8.21 2.91 -5.68
N LEU A 86 -8.05 1.61 -5.76
CA LEU A 86 -8.98 0.72 -6.44
C LEU A 86 -9.74 -0.09 -5.42
N SER A 87 -10.98 -0.45 -5.75
CA SER A 87 -11.68 -1.50 -5.02
C SER A 87 -10.90 -2.82 -5.10
N GLU A 88 -11.16 -3.73 -4.16
CA GLU A 88 -10.47 -5.02 -4.11
C GLU A 88 -10.68 -5.82 -5.40
N ASP A 89 -11.88 -5.76 -5.97
CA ASP A 89 -12.21 -6.44 -7.22
C ASP A 89 -11.45 -5.87 -8.42
N GLU A 90 -11.39 -4.54 -8.55
CA GLU A 90 -10.64 -3.86 -9.60
C GLU A 90 -9.14 -4.14 -9.50
N ALA A 91 -8.60 -4.09 -8.27
CA ALA A 91 -7.21 -4.41 -7.98
C ALA A 91 -6.89 -5.85 -8.41
N ARG A 92 -7.75 -6.81 -8.06
CA ARG A 92 -7.60 -8.24 -8.39
C ARG A 92 -7.63 -8.47 -9.90
N VAL A 93 -8.55 -7.82 -10.62
CA VAL A 93 -8.64 -7.90 -12.08
C VAL A 93 -7.39 -7.33 -12.73
N ARG A 94 -6.91 -6.16 -12.28
CA ARG A 94 -5.72 -5.49 -12.82
C ARG A 94 -4.45 -6.31 -12.57
N MET A 95 -4.31 -6.86 -11.37
CA MET A 95 -3.21 -7.76 -11.00
C MET A 95 -3.18 -8.99 -11.91
N ARG A 96 -4.32 -9.68 -12.11
CA ARG A 96 -4.43 -10.85 -12.99
C ARG A 96 -4.04 -10.52 -14.43
N LYS A 97 -4.48 -9.37 -14.95
CA LYS A 97 -4.11 -8.89 -16.29
C LYS A 97 -2.61 -8.65 -16.41
N ARG A 98 -1.99 -8.01 -15.40
CA ARG A 98 -0.54 -7.77 -15.36
C ARG A 98 0.26 -9.07 -15.35
N LEU A 99 -0.09 -10.02 -14.47
CA LEU A 99 0.51 -11.36 -14.42
C LEU A 99 0.41 -12.10 -15.77
N LYS A 100 -0.76 -12.08 -16.41
CA LYS A 100 -0.93 -12.71 -17.73
C LYS A 100 -0.10 -12.03 -18.82
N LYS A 101 0.09 -10.71 -18.75
CA LYS A 101 0.92 -9.96 -19.70
C LYS A 101 2.40 -10.29 -19.53
N GLU A 102 2.91 -10.34 -18.31
CA GLU A 102 4.31 -10.70 -18.05
C GLU A 102 4.62 -12.14 -18.47
N ARG A 103 3.77 -13.12 -18.10
CA ARG A 103 3.90 -14.51 -18.58
C ARG A 103 3.91 -14.66 -20.10
N ARG A 104 3.21 -13.78 -20.82
CA ARG A 104 3.22 -13.77 -22.29
C ARG A 104 4.50 -13.17 -22.87
N LYS A 105 5.11 -12.21 -22.18
CA LYS A 105 6.40 -11.64 -22.60
C LYS A 105 7.53 -12.63 -22.37
N GLU A 106 7.54 -13.30 -21.22
CA GLU A 106 8.54 -14.35 -20.89
C GLU A 106 8.56 -15.43 -21.99
N LYS A 107 7.41 -16.03 -22.30
CA LYS A 107 7.30 -17.02 -23.38
C LYS A 107 7.72 -16.51 -24.75
N LYS A 108 7.48 -15.22 -25.03
CA LYS A 108 7.88 -14.62 -26.30
C LYS A 108 9.39 -14.43 -26.37
N ASN A 109 10.01 -14.04 -25.26
CA ASN A 109 11.46 -13.91 -25.17
C ASN A 109 12.15 -15.29 -25.26
N GLU A 110 11.62 -16.31 -24.57
CA GLU A 110 12.10 -17.69 -24.66
C GLU A 110 12.06 -18.21 -26.11
N ASN A 111 10.95 -17.99 -26.82
CA ASN A 111 10.85 -18.39 -28.23
C ASN A 111 11.82 -17.62 -29.15
N MET A 112 12.12 -16.34 -28.86
CA MET A 112 13.09 -15.56 -29.64
C MET A 112 14.54 -16.01 -29.40
N GLU A 113 14.88 -16.44 -28.19
CA GLU A 113 16.21 -16.98 -27.88
C GLU A 113 16.44 -18.35 -28.54
N ILE A 114 15.40 -19.19 -28.62
CA ILE A 114 15.45 -20.49 -29.30
C ILE A 114 15.61 -20.33 -30.82
N ASP A 115 14.93 -19.37 -31.46
CA ASP A 115 15.03 -19.13 -32.92
C ASP A 115 16.36 -18.48 -33.35
N GLN A 116 17.16 -17.95 -32.41
CA GLN A 116 18.47 -17.34 -32.68
C GLN A 116 19.66 -18.27 -32.38
N SER A 117 19.39 -19.49 -31.93
CA SER A 117 20.38 -20.51 -31.56
C SER A 117 20.47 -21.60 -32.63
#